data_AF-A0A831RWU4-F1
#
_entry.id   AF-A0A831RWU4-F1
#
_cell.length_a   1.000
_cell.length_b   1.000
_cell.length_c   1.000
_cell.angle_alpha   90.00
_cell.angle_beta   90.00
_cell.angle_gamma   90.00
#
_symmetry.space_group_name_H-M   'P 1'
#
loop_
_entity.id
_entity.type
_entity.pdbx_description
1 polymer ?
#
loop_
_entity_poly.entity_id
_entity_poly.type
_entity_poly.pdbx_seq_one_letter_code
_entity_poly.pdbx_strand_id
1 'polypeptide(L)'
;MGKLLDLCEENYQLLLSLAPQLQNLRGLHASCRPGHMDLYLEILEQTPYTSVVHLTYYFSHEEGQLADPDALLRVYHDARQIEVISLRQHVLPIEANYHHPSLYNKWKINVFLSKWLSFCKAQGHAFLLEDEFLTKKHG
;
A
#
# COMPACT_ATOMS: atom_id res chain seq x y z
N MET A 1 3.74 -12.72 22.24
CA MET A 1 2.82 -13.54 21.42
C MET A 1 1.97 -12.69 20.45
N GLY A 2 2.41 -11.49 20.03
CA GLY A 2 1.59 -10.58 19.20
C GLY A 2 2.27 -9.96 17.96
N LYS A 3 3.56 -10.23 17.71
CA LYS A 3 4.37 -9.48 16.71
C LYS A 3 3.78 -9.38 15.31
N LEU A 4 2.98 -10.36 14.85
CA LEU A 4 2.35 -10.29 13.53
C LEU A 4 1.13 -9.37 13.51
N LEU A 5 0.28 -9.45 14.54
CA LEU A 5 -0.88 -8.57 14.66
C LEU A 5 -0.43 -7.11 14.85
N ASP A 6 0.62 -6.90 15.63
CA ASP A 6 1.23 -5.58 15.80
C ASP A 6 1.72 -5.01 14.46
N LEU A 7 2.36 -5.84 13.62
CA LEU A 7 2.79 -5.43 12.28
C LEU A 7 1.62 -5.15 11.33
N CYS A 8 0.55 -5.94 11.40
CA CYS A 8 -0.65 -5.72 10.60
C CYS A 8 -1.33 -4.39 10.98
N GLU A 9 -1.38 -4.06 12.27
CA GLU A 9 -1.86 -2.76 12.76
C GLU A 9 -0.92 -1.60 12.37
N GLU A 10 0.40 -1.80 12.48
CA GLU A 10 1.39 -0.82 12.04
C GLU A 10 1.23 -0.51 10.56
N ASN A 11 1.09 -1.55 9.72
CA ASN A 11 0.83 -1.41 8.29
C ASN A 11 -0.45 -0.61 8.01
N TYR A 12 -1.51 -0.85 8.79
CA TYR A 12 -2.74 -0.06 8.71
C TYR A 12 -2.49 1.42 8.99
N GLN A 13 -1.77 1.74 10.07
CA GLN A 13 -1.45 3.14 10.42
C GLN A 13 -0.56 3.81 9.35
N LEU A 14 0.42 3.08 8.81
CA LEU A 14 1.30 3.58 7.76
C LEU A 14 0.53 3.86 6.46
N LEU A 15 -0.33 2.93 6.03
CA LEU A 15 -1.15 3.13 4.83
C LEU A 15 -2.10 4.32 5.00
N LEU A 16 -2.79 4.45 6.14
CA LEU A 16 -3.64 5.62 6.39
C LEU A 16 -2.84 6.93 6.50
N SER A 17 -1.57 6.87 6.87
CA SER A 17 -0.74 8.08 6.84
C SER A 17 -0.36 8.51 5.42
N LEU A 18 -0.38 7.58 4.45
CA LEU A 18 -0.27 7.89 3.02
C LEU A 18 -1.62 8.32 2.43
N ALA A 19 -2.70 7.67 2.84
CA ALA A 19 -4.06 7.90 2.34
C ALA A 19 -5.05 8.09 3.50
N PRO A 20 -5.10 9.28 4.14
CA PRO A 20 -5.90 9.51 5.34
C PRO A 20 -7.41 9.30 5.14
N GLN A 21 -7.87 9.52 3.91
CA GLN A 21 -9.27 9.45 3.51
C GLN A 21 -9.55 8.19 2.68
N LEU A 22 -8.80 7.10 2.92
CA LEU A 22 -8.84 5.88 2.11
C LEU A 22 -10.26 5.36 1.86
N GLN A 23 -11.14 5.41 2.86
CA GLN A 23 -12.54 4.96 2.76
C GLN A 23 -13.38 5.76 1.75
N ASN A 24 -12.93 6.97 1.41
CA ASN A 24 -13.62 7.90 0.53
C ASN A 24 -12.99 7.95 -0.87
N LEU A 25 -11.78 7.39 -1.04
CA LEU A 25 -11.11 7.29 -2.33
C LEU A 25 -11.82 6.29 -3.25
N ARG A 26 -11.75 6.49 -4.57
CA ARG A 26 -12.36 5.62 -5.58
C ARG A 26 -11.51 5.62 -6.85
N GLY A 27 -11.36 4.46 -7.48
CA GLY A 27 -10.60 4.32 -8.71
C GLY A 27 -9.09 4.47 -8.49
N LEU A 28 -8.38 4.94 -9.52
CA LEU A 28 -6.93 5.03 -9.56
C LEU A 28 -6.44 6.42 -9.14
N HIS A 29 -5.49 6.44 -8.19
CA HIS A 29 -4.81 7.64 -7.72
C HIS A 29 -3.30 7.49 -7.92
N ALA A 30 -2.62 8.58 -8.25
CA ALA A 30 -1.17 8.63 -8.40
C ALA A 30 -0.58 9.72 -7.49
N SER A 31 0.53 9.41 -6.85
CA SER A 31 1.30 10.34 -6.05
C SER A 31 2.62 10.64 -6.74
N CYS A 32 2.68 11.77 -7.45
CA CYS A 32 3.87 12.19 -8.20
C CYS A 32 4.77 13.10 -7.35
N ARG A 33 6.04 12.74 -7.21
CA ARG A 33 7.02 13.50 -6.40
C ARG A 33 8.27 13.77 -7.25
N PRO A 34 8.72 15.04 -7.39
CA PRO A 34 9.92 15.35 -8.15
C PRO A 34 11.13 14.55 -7.64
N GLY A 35 11.82 13.84 -8.55
CA GLY A 35 12.99 13.02 -8.21
C GLY A 35 12.68 11.64 -7.63
N HIS A 36 11.41 11.25 -7.55
CA HIS A 36 10.97 9.92 -7.11
C HIS A 36 10.05 9.29 -8.15
N MET A 37 9.86 7.98 -8.04
CA MET A 37 8.91 7.26 -8.88
C MET A 37 7.47 7.55 -8.46
N ASP A 38 6.56 7.61 -9.42
CA ASP A 38 5.13 7.79 -9.15
C ASP A 38 4.56 6.54 -8.47
N LEU A 39 4.00 6.72 -7.28
CA LEU A 39 3.33 5.66 -6.53
C LEU A 39 1.85 5.64 -6.90
N TYR A 40 1.32 4.48 -7.24
CA TYR A 40 -0.07 4.30 -7.65
C TYR A 40 -0.85 3.54 -6.59
N LEU A 41 -2.05 4.04 -6.28
CA LEU A 41 -3.02 3.42 -5.39
C LEU A 41 -4.35 3.29 -6.13
N GLU A 42 -4.81 2.06 -6.36
CA GLU A 42 -6.12 1.78 -6.95
C GLU A 42 -7.07 1.21 -5.90
N ILE A 43 -8.27 1.76 -5.80
CA ILE A 43 -9.34 1.23 -4.95
C ILE A 43 -10.18 0.26 -5.78
N LEU A 44 -9.99 -1.04 -5.52
CA LEU A 44 -10.64 -2.13 -6.26
C LEU A 44 -12.01 -2.47 -5.68
N GLU A 45 -12.13 -2.49 -4.35
CA GLU A 45 -13.40 -2.68 -3.66
C GLU A 45 -13.51 -1.74 -2.47
N GLN A 46 -14.72 -1.26 -2.21
CA GLN A 46 -15.00 -0.42 -1.06
C GLN A 46 -16.33 -0.79 -0.42
N THR A 47 -16.29 -1.09 0.88
CA THR A 47 -17.45 -1.29 1.74
C THR A 47 -17.36 -0.36 2.97
N PRO A 48 -18.37 -0.33 3.86
CA PRO A 48 -18.30 0.45 5.10
C PRO A 48 -17.16 0.04 6.04
N TYR A 49 -16.76 -1.23 6.03
CA TYR A 49 -15.78 -1.76 6.98
C TYR A 49 -14.49 -2.26 6.33
N THR A 50 -14.49 -2.44 5.01
CA THR A 50 -13.34 -2.96 4.28
C THR A 50 -13.04 -2.20 2.99
N SER A 51 -11.75 -2.11 2.66
CA SER A 51 -11.29 -1.71 1.33
C SER A 51 -10.39 -2.80 0.77
N VAL A 52 -10.48 -3.08 -0.53
CA VAL A 52 -9.45 -3.82 -1.27
C VAL A 52 -8.72 -2.84 -2.16
N VAL A 53 -7.40 -2.76 -1.99
CA VAL A 53 -6.57 -1.77 -2.68
C VAL A 53 -5.36 -2.42 -3.33
N HIS A 54 -4.97 -1.89 -4.47
CA HIS A 54 -3.73 -2.22 -5.15
C HIS A 54 -2.74 -1.06 -4.99
N LEU A 55 -1.52 -1.35 -4.57
CA LEU A 55 -0.46 -0.36 -4.37
C LEU A 55 0.78 -0.83 -5.12
N THR A 56 1.34 0.03 -5.98
CA THR A 56 2.51 -0.32 -6.79
C THR A 56 3.28 0.90 -7.29
N TYR A 57 4.53 0.68 -7.70
CA TYR A 57 5.16 1.50 -8.75
C TYR A 57 5.02 0.79 -10.10
N TYR A 58 5.03 1.55 -11.19
CA TYR A 58 5.15 1.00 -12.54
C TYR A 58 6.53 1.33 -13.12
N PHE A 59 7.30 0.29 -13.43
CA PHE A 59 8.58 0.40 -14.13
C PHE A 59 8.39 0.19 -15.62
N SER A 60 9.14 0.92 -16.44
CA SER A 60 9.23 0.61 -17.87
C SER A 60 10.01 -0.69 -18.08
N HIS A 61 9.41 -1.66 -18.76
CA HIS A 61 10.02 -2.93 -19.13
C HIS A 61 9.84 -3.18 -20.64
N GLU A 62 10.65 -4.08 -21.22
CA GLU A 62 10.64 -4.37 -22.66
C GLU A 62 9.26 -4.84 -23.19
N GLU A 63 8.44 -5.45 -22.33
CA GLU A 63 7.12 -5.99 -22.67
C GLU A 63 5.94 -5.13 -22.18
N GLY A 64 6.21 -3.97 -21.55
CA GLY A 64 5.19 -3.08 -21.00
C GLY A 64 5.53 -2.50 -19.63
N GLN A 65 4.53 -2.05 -18.89
CA GLN A 65 4.70 -1.59 -17.51
C GLN A 65 4.74 -2.77 -16.55
N LEU A 66 5.78 -2.83 -15.72
CA LEU A 66 5.94 -3.85 -14.69
C LEU A 66 5.59 -3.26 -13.32
N ALA A 67 4.63 -3.88 -12.63
CA ALA A 67 4.29 -3.56 -11.26
C ALA A 67 5.35 -4.15 -10.30
N ASP A 68 6.01 -3.30 -9.52
CA ASP A 68 6.95 -3.74 -8.48
C ASP A 68 7.11 -2.65 -7.39
N PRO A 69 6.99 -2.95 -6.09
CA PRO A 69 6.26 -4.09 -5.55
C PRO A 69 4.80 -4.07 -6.00
N ASP A 70 4.27 -5.24 -6.34
CA ASP A 70 2.88 -5.45 -6.76
C ASP A 70 2.07 -5.98 -5.57
N ALA A 71 1.44 -5.07 -4.81
CA ALA A 71 0.76 -5.41 -3.55
C ALA A 71 -0.77 -5.26 -3.66
N LEU A 72 -1.47 -6.36 -3.41
CA LEU A 72 -2.91 -6.38 -3.23
C LEU A 72 -3.24 -6.53 -1.74
N LEU A 73 -3.93 -5.55 -1.18
CA LEU A 73 -4.16 -5.43 0.25
C LEU A 73 -5.65 -5.38 0.55
N ARG A 74 -6.07 -6.04 1.62
CA ARG A 74 -7.36 -5.82 2.25
C ARG A 74 -7.18 -5.04 3.54
N VAL A 75 -7.90 -3.95 3.66
CA VAL A 75 -7.88 -3.04 4.80
C VAL A 75 -9.16 -3.22 5.57
N TYR A 76 -9.06 -3.59 6.84
CA TYR A 76 -10.18 -3.72 7.79
C TYR A 76 -10.19 -2.50 8.70
N HIS A 77 -11.18 -1.63 8.54
CA HIS A 77 -11.24 -0.33 9.20
C HIS A 77 -11.69 -0.42 10.66
N ASP A 78 -12.55 -1.38 10.96
CA ASP A 78 -13.06 -1.66 12.31
C ASP A 78 -12.00 -2.30 13.21
N ALA A 79 -11.29 -3.30 12.69
CA ALA A 79 -10.21 -3.98 13.39
C ALA A 79 -8.87 -3.22 13.35
N ARG A 80 -8.75 -2.19 12.49
CA ARG A 80 -7.53 -1.44 12.20
C ARG A 80 -6.39 -2.35 11.76
N GLN A 81 -6.68 -3.28 10.86
CA GLN A 81 -5.75 -4.30 10.38
C GLN A 81 -5.59 -4.23 8.86
N ILE A 82 -4.41 -4.59 8.36
CA ILE A 82 -4.21 -4.96 6.96
C ILE A 82 -3.96 -6.46 6.84
N GLU A 83 -4.64 -7.08 5.89
CA GLU A 83 -4.30 -8.38 5.34
C GLU A 83 -3.64 -8.18 3.98
N VAL A 84 -2.47 -8.78 3.78
CA VAL A 84 -1.87 -8.88 2.45
C VAL A 84 -2.55 -10.03 1.72
N ILE A 85 -3.26 -9.76 0.63
CA ILE A 85 -3.88 -10.80 -0.21
C ILE A 85 -2.80 -11.42 -1.10
N SER A 86 -1.98 -10.57 -1.72
CA SER A 86 -0.80 -10.98 -2.48
C SER A 86 0.23 -9.85 -2.47
N LEU A 87 1.51 -10.22 -2.52
CA LEU A 87 2.59 -9.27 -2.70
C LEU A 87 3.70 -9.95 -3.50
N ARG A 88 4.00 -9.40 -4.68
CA ARG A 88 5.11 -9.84 -5.53
C ARG A 88 6.13 -8.72 -5.63
N GLN A 89 7.40 -9.09 -5.63
CA GLN A 89 8.50 -8.16 -5.88
C GLN A 89 9.72 -8.92 -6.42
N HIS A 90 10.54 -8.26 -7.24
CA HIS A 90 11.70 -8.92 -7.86
C HIS A 90 12.99 -8.78 -7.04
N VAL A 91 13.06 -7.82 -6.09
CA VAL A 91 14.30 -7.51 -5.36
C VAL A 91 14.58 -8.50 -4.22
N LEU A 92 13.55 -9.00 -3.53
CA LEU A 92 13.68 -10.09 -2.57
C LEU A 92 12.74 -11.23 -2.99
N PRO A 93 13.23 -12.47 -3.13
CA PRO A 93 12.38 -13.63 -3.34
C PRO A 93 11.60 -13.92 -2.05
N ILE A 94 10.49 -13.22 -1.87
CA ILE A 94 9.42 -13.65 -0.99
C ILE A 94 8.72 -14.76 -1.75
N GLU A 95 8.72 -15.99 -1.21
CA GLU A 95 8.07 -17.13 -1.87
C GLU A 95 6.61 -16.79 -2.20
N ALA A 96 6.33 -16.61 -3.49
CA ALA A 96 5.08 -16.11 -4.03
C ALA A 96 3.93 -17.15 -4.02
N ASN A 97 4.16 -18.35 -3.47
CA ASN A 97 3.14 -19.41 -3.41
C ASN A 97 2.15 -19.13 -2.28
N TYR A 98 1.22 -18.21 -2.56
CA TYR A 98 0.17 -17.74 -1.65
C TYR A 98 -1.00 -18.72 -1.48
N HIS A 99 -0.75 -20.04 -1.54
CA HIS A 99 -1.81 -21.04 -1.37
C HIS A 99 -2.02 -21.45 0.09
N HIS A 100 -1.01 -21.29 0.96
CA HIS A 100 -1.13 -21.42 2.42
C HIS A 100 0.14 -20.88 3.11
N PRO A 101 0.31 -19.55 3.25
CA PRO A 101 1.58 -19.01 3.74
C PRO A 101 1.79 -19.38 5.21
N SER A 102 2.98 -19.91 5.50
CA SER A 102 3.43 -20.14 6.88
C SER A 102 3.38 -18.83 7.67
N LEU A 103 3.23 -18.91 9.00
CA LEU A 103 3.29 -17.72 9.88
C LEU A 103 4.60 -16.92 9.67
N TYR A 104 5.69 -17.63 9.37
CA TYR A 104 6.97 -17.01 9.06
C TYR A 104 6.95 -16.21 7.76
N ASN A 105 6.32 -16.73 6.70
CA ASN A 105 6.16 -16.01 5.44
C ASN A 105 5.22 -14.81 5.61
N LYS A 106 4.09 -14.96 6.32
CA LYS A 106 3.20 -13.84 6.67
C LYS A 106 3.95 -12.74 7.42
N TRP A 107 4.81 -13.11 8.36
CA TRP A 107 5.64 -12.16 9.10
C TRP A 107 6.63 -11.44 8.19
N LYS A 108 7.38 -12.14 7.34
CA LYS A 108 8.30 -11.53 6.38
C LYS A 108 7.61 -10.53 5.45
N ILE A 109 6.46 -10.89 4.93
CA ILE A 109 5.67 -10.05 4.02
C ILE A 109 5.20 -8.80 4.74
N ASN A 110 4.68 -8.93 5.96
CA ASN A 110 4.26 -7.77 6.74
C ASN A 110 5.43 -6.85 7.08
N VAL A 111 6.60 -7.40 7.45
CA VAL A 111 7.81 -6.60 7.67
C VAL A 111 8.25 -5.87 6.41
N PHE A 112 8.19 -6.53 5.25
CA PHE A 112 8.49 -5.89 3.97
C PHE A 112 7.53 -4.73 3.70
N LEU A 113 6.22 -4.96 3.84
CA LEU A 113 5.19 -3.94 3.66
C LEU A 113 5.41 -2.75 4.61
N SER A 114 5.73 -2.97 5.90
CA SER A 114 5.98 -1.89 6.85
C SER A 114 7.14 -1.01 6.41
N LYS A 115 8.25 -1.63 5.99
CA LYS A 115 9.43 -0.90 5.49
C LYS A 115 9.11 -0.13 4.22
N TRP A 116 8.37 -0.74 3.31
CA TRP A 116 8.03 -0.11 2.04
C TRP A 116 7.07 1.07 2.22
N LEU A 117 5.98 0.91 2.99
CA LEU A 117 5.07 2.02 3.29
C LEU A 117 5.78 3.17 4.03
N SER A 118 6.68 2.84 4.97
CA SER A 118 7.50 3.83 5.67
C SER A 118 8.42 4.58 4.70
N PHE A 119 9.01 3.88 3.74
CA PHE A 119 9.85 4.47 2.70
C PHE A 119 9.03 5.39 1.78
N CYS A 120 7.86 4.95 1.30
CA CYS A 120 6.96 5.78 0.51
C CYS A 120 6.59 7.08 1.26
N LYS A 121 6.31 6.96 2.56
CA LYS A 121 6.01 8.12 3.41
C LYS A 121 7.22 9.05 3.55
N ALA A 122 8.41 8.52 3.74
CA ALA A 122 9.64 9.30 3.84
C ALA A 122 9.98 10.06 2.54
N GLN A 123 9.60 9.51 1.38
CA GLN A 123 9.68 10.22 0.08
C GLN A 123 8.61 11.30 -0.09
N GLY A 124 7.67 11.41 0.85
CA GLY A 124 6.60 12.39 0.84
C GLY A 124 5.42 12.02 -0.07
N HIS A 125 5.24 10.74 -0.39
CA HIS A 125 4.03 10.28 -1.07
C HIS A 125 2.79 10.47 -0.18
N ALA A 126 1.70 10.88 -0.81
CA ALA A 126 0.38 10.99 -0.21
C ALA A 126 -0.70 10.89 -1.29
N PHE A 127 -1.86 10.37 -0.90
CA PHE A 127 -3.09 10.26 -1.69
C PHE A 127 -4.19 11.02 -0.94
N LEU A 128 -4.52 12.21 -1.45
CA LEU A 128 -5.48 13.12 -0.84
C LEU A 128 -6.65 13.29 -1.81
N LEU A 129 -7.86 13.52 -1.30
CA LEU A 129 -8.95 13.98 -2.16
C LEU A 129 -8.56 15.33 -2.78
N GLU A 130 -8.97 15.56 -4.02
CA GLU A 130 -8.58 16.73 -4.82
C GLU A 130 -8.89 18.08 -4.12
N ASP A 131 -9.78 18.10 -3.14
CA ASP A 131 -10.12 19.28 -2.32
C ASP A 131 -8.95 19.82 -1.45
N GLU A 132 -7.92 19.02 -1.13
CA GLU A 132 -6.77 19.47 -0.33
C GLU A 132 -5.66 20.16 -1.15
N PHE A 133 -5.67 20.07 -2.48
CA PHE A 133 -4.69 20.77 -3.31
C PHE A 133 -4.95 22.27 -3.44
N LEU A 134 -6.19 22.72 -3.22
CA LEU A 134 -6.58 24.13 -3.31
C LEU A 134 -6.16 24.97 -2.09
N THR A 135 -5.92 24.35 -0.93
CA THR A 135 -5.56 25.08 0.30
C THR A 135 -4.06 25.30 0.49
N LYS A 136 -3.19 24.63 -0.27
CA LYS A 136 -1.72 24.77 -0.14
C LYS A 136 -1.03 25.61 -1.22
N LYS A 137 -1.79 26.23 -2.14
CA LYS A 137 -1.24 27.11 -3.20
C LYS A 137 -1.30 28.62 -2.90
N HIS A 138 -1.72 29.04 -1.70
CA HIS A 138 -1.85 30.46 -1.33
C HIS A 138 -1.22 30.85 0.02
N GLY A 139 -0.18 30.13 0.46
CA GLY A 139 0.60 30.48 1.65
C GLY A 139 2.04 30.80 1.32
#